data_AF-A0A2G2WKH8-F1
#
_entry.id   AF-A0A2G2WKH8-F1
#
_cell.length_a   1.000
_cell.length_b   1.000
_cell.length_c   1.000
_cell.angle_alpha   90.00
_cell.angle_beta   90.00
_cell.angle_gamma   90.00
#
_symmetry.space_group_name_H-M   'P 1'
#
loop_
_entity.id
_entity.type
_entity.pdbx_description
1 polymer ?
#
loop_
_entity_poly.entity_id
_entity_poly.type
_entity_poly.pdbx_seq_one_letter_code
_entity_poly.pdbx_strand_id
1 'polypeptide(L)'
;MMTTNIAESLNSVLMDEREYPVSYLFNSIAKKFSEKFREWYAYVDGKKNIFVPCAEKILMDNKSASDFLYVTNSNGVLDQYTVFDNGFTAKVNLLERSSSCWKFDLVKMPCEHAMAALRVKYGDGVGYENSIYEYSSPIYKVASYLLTRIARH
;
A
#
# COMPACT_ATOMS: atom_id res chain seq x y z
N MET A 1 -7.40 -21.75 -1.42
CA MET A 1 -8.05 -20.46 -1.08
C MET A 1 -8.54 -19.87 -2.38
N MET A 2 -9.85 -19.86 -2.64
CA MET A 2 -10.41 -19.27 -3.86
C MET A 2 -10.34 -17.75 -3.73
N THR A 3 -9.58 -17.10 -4.60
CA THR A 3 -9.69 -15.65 -4.80
C THR A 3 -10.85 -15.42 -5.75
N THR A 4 -12.00 -14.98 -5.24
CA THR A 4 -13.06 -14.44 -6.10
C THR A 4 -12.52 -13.19 -6.79
N ASN A 5 -12.54 -13.18 -8.11
CA ASN A 5 -12.04 -12.01 -8.85
C ASN A 5 -13.00 -10.82 -8.67
N ILE A 6 -12.54 -9.61 -9.03
CA ILE A 6 -13.32 -8.38 -8.83
C ILE A 6 -14.67 -8.46 -9.56
N ALA A 7 -14.69 -9.05 -10.77
CA ALA A 7 -15.90 -9.18 -11.56
C ALA A 7 -16.93 -10.13 -10.90
N GLU A 8 -16.48 -11.25 -10.35
CA GLU A 8 -17.33 -12.20 -9.61
C GLU A 8 -17.93 -11.57 -8.36
N SER A 9 -17.13 -10.83 -7.58
CA SER A 9 -17.63 -10.14 -6.38
C SER A 9 -18.61 -9.02 -6.71
N LEU A 10 -18.39 -8.30 -7.82
CA LEU A 10 -19.35 -7.29 -8.26
C LEU A 10 -20.61 -7.93 -8.81
N ASN A 11 -20.47 -9.00 -9.58
CA ASN A 11 -21.62 -9.73 -10.13
C ASN A 11 -22.50 -10.28 -9.02
N SER A 12 -21.93 -10.90 -7.98
CA SER A 12 -22.71 -11.46 -6.86
C SER A 12 -23.49 -10.40 -6.10
N VAL A 13 -22.93 -9.19 -5.96
CA VAL A 13 -23.56 -8.07 -5.27
C VAL A 13 -24.64 -7.38 -6.13
N LEU A 14 -24.64 -7.59 -7.45
CA LEU A 14 -25.50 -6.90 -8.42
C LEU A 14 -26.48 -7.83 -9.15
N MET A 15 -26.66 -9.07 -8.68
CA MET A 15 -27.45 -10.08 -9.40
C MET A 15 -28.90 -9.63 -9.61
N ASP A 16 -29.52 -9.06 -8.58
CA ASP A 16 -30.92 -8.65 -8.60
C ASP A 16 -31.12 -7.33 -9.37
N GLU A 17 -30.07 -6.51 -9.45
CA GLU A 17 -30.09 -5.21 -10.14
C GLU A 17 -29.92 -5.33 -11.67
N ARG A 18 -29.64 -6.53 -12.21
CA ARG A 18 -29.47 -6.79 -13.65
C ARG A 18 -30.76 -6.72 -14.47
N GLU A 19 -31.92 -6.85 -13.83
CA GLU A 19 -33.22 -6.75 -14.50
C GLU A 19 -33.64 -5.28 -14.74
N TYR A 20 -32.89 -4.33 -14.18
CA TYR A 20 -33.20 -2.91 -14.26
C TYR A 20 -32.45 -2.19 -15.39
N PRO A 21 -32.91 -1.00 -15.81
CA PRO A 21 -32.19 -0.18 -16.79
C PRO A 21 -30.75 0.09 -16.35
N VAL A 22 -29.84 0.21 -17.31
CA VAL A 22 -28.40 0.42 -17.07
C VAL A 22 -28.13 1.64 -16.15
N SER A 23 -28.94 2.69 -16.24
CA SER A 23 -28.85 3.86 -15.35
C SER A 23 -29.09 3.53 -13.87
N TYR A 24 -30.01 2.60 -13.59
CA TYR A 24 -30.27 2.09 -12.25
C TYR A 24 -29.07 1.29 -11.72
N LEU A 25 -28.47 0.45 -12.56
CA LEU A 25 -27.28 -0.32 -12.20
C LEU A 25 -26.13 0.60 -11.79
N PHE A 26 -25.87 1.67 -12.54
CA PHE A 26 -24.86 2.67 -12.17
C PHE A 26 -25.15 3.34 -10.83
N ASN A 27 -26.40 3.73 -10.59
CA ASN A 27 -26.80 4.31 -9.30
C ASN A 27 -26.65 3.33 -8.15
N SER A 28 -27.02 2.06 -8.35
CA SER A 28 -26.86 1.00 -7.35
C SER A 28 -25.39 0.73 -7.04
N ILE A 29 -24.53 0.68 -8.05
CA ILE A 29 -23.07 0.59 -7.89
C ILE A 29 -22.57 1.79 -7.07
N ALA A 30 -22.90 3.02 -7.48
CA ALA A 30 -22.46 4.24 -6.80
C ALA A 30 -22.93 4.27 -5.33
N LYS A 31 -24.17 3.85 -5.06
CA LYS A 31 -24.72 3.77 -3.71
C LYS A 31 -23.97 2.76 -2.84
N LYS A 32 -23.77 1.53 -3.33
CA LYS A 32 -23.07 0.48 -2.57
C LYS A 32 -21.62 0.87 -2.27
N PHE A 33 -20.91 1.46 -3.24
CA PHE A 33 -19.58 2.01 -2.99
C PHE A 33 -19.63 3.13 -1.95
N SER A 34 -20.58 4.06 -2.05
CA SER A 34 -20.72 5.17 -1.09
C SER A 34 -20.99 4.68 0.33
N GLU A 35 -21.86 3.67 0.49
CA GLU A 35 -22.15 3.04 1.79
C GLU A 35 -20.90 2.36 2.36
N LYS A 36 -20.18 1.60 1.53
CA LYS A 36 -18.92 0.97 1.95
C LYS A 36 -17.87 2.00 2.33
N PHE A 37 -17.69 3.05 1.54
CA PHE A 37 -16.78 4.13 1.90
C PHE A 37 -17.17 4.77 3.23
N ARG A 38 -18.45 5.01 3.50
CA ARG A 38 -18.92 5.55 4.78
C ARG A 38 -18.60 4.64 5.97
N GLU A 39 -18.84 3.33 5.85
CA GLU A 39 -18.45 2.33 6.86
C GLU A 39 -16.93 2.36 7.11
N TRP A 40 -16.15 2.39 6.04
CA TRP A 40 -14.69 2.48 6.10
C TRP A 40 -14.21 3.78 6.76
N TYR A 41 -14.82 4.92 6.44
CA TYR A 41 -14.51 6.20 7.08
C TYR A 41 -14.78 6.14 8.58
N ALA A 42 -15.96 5.67 8.99
CA ALA A 42 -16.28 5.54 10.41
C ALA A 42 -15.30 4.61 11.15
N TYR A 43 -14.85 3.53 10.51
CA TYR A 43 -13.85 2.62 11.07
C TYR A 43 -12.48 3.28 11.26
N VAL A 44 -12.09 4.20 10.38
CA VAL A 44 -10.79 4.86 10.41
C VAL A 44 -10.78 6.14 11.25
N ASP A 45 -11.90 6.87 11.32
CA ASP A 45 -12.06 8.16 12.05
C ASP A 45 -11.73 8.05 13.55
N GLY A 46 -11.82 6.84 14.12
CA GLY A 46 -11.45 6.56 15.53
C GLY A 46 -10.02 6.06 15.74
N LYS A 47 -9.21 5.88 14.68
CA LYS A 47 -7.87 5.28 14.78
C LYS A 47 -6.77 6.33 14.71
N LYS A 48 -5.75 6.17 15.55
CA LYS A 48 -4.54 7.00 15.57
C LYS A 48 -3.49 6.59 14.53
N ASN A 49 -3.90 5.86 13.48
CA ASN A 49 -2.96 5.36 12.47
C ASN A 49 -2.57 6.47 11.50
N ILE A 50 -1.32 6.47 11.05
CA ILE A 50 -0.85 7.41 10.03
C ILE A 50 -1.41 6.98 8.66
N PHE A 51 -1.36 5.67 8.37
CA PHE A 51 -1.85 5.08 7.12
C PHE A 51 -3.11 4.24 7.34
N VAL A 52 -3.85 3.99 6.27
CA VAL A 52 -5.02 3.11 6.31
C VAL A 52 -4.61 1.70 6.75
N PRO A 53 -5.45 0.98 7.54
CA PRO A 53 -5.04 -0.28 8.16
C PRO A 53 -4.51 -1.36 7.20
N CYS A 54 -5.02 -1.42 5.97
CA CYS A 54 -4.50 -2.34 4.95
C CYS A 54 -3.07 -2.01 4.52
N ALA A 55 -2.74 -0.72 4.38
CA ALA A 55 -1.40 -0.29 4.02
C ALA A 55 -0.42 -0.53 5.18
N GLU A 56 -0.82 -0.20 6.41
CA GLU A 56 -0.02 -0.49 7.62
C GLU A 56 0.34 -1.99 7.70
N LYS A 57 -0.64 -2.86 7.43
CA LYS A 57 -0.40 -4.30 7.40
C LYS A 57 0.66 -4.70 6.35
N ILE A 58 0.54 -4.19 5.12
CA ILE A 58 1.51 -4.45 4.05
C ILE A 58 2.92 -3.96 4.45
N LEU A 59 3.03 -2.79 5.07
CA LEU A 59 4.32 -2.26 5.53
C LEU A 59 4.94 -3.16 6.61
N MET A 60 4.13 -3.64 7.55
CA MET A 60 4.59 -4.55 8.60
C MET A 60 5.02 -5.91 8.03
N ASP A 61 4.24 -6.49 7.12
CA ASP A 61 4.59 -7.75 6.46
C ASP A 61 5.91 -7.61 5.67
N ASN A 62 6.08 -6.51 4.92
CA ASN A 62 7.31 -6.22 4.17
C ASN A 62 8.50 -5.97 5.11
N LYS A 63 8.29 -5.29 6.25
CA LYS A 63 9.32 -5.06 7.28
C LYS A 63 9.81 -6.39 7.84
N SER A 64 8.90 -7.26 8.27
CA SER A 64 9.27 -8.60 8.77
C SER A 64 9.96 -9.46 7.73
N ALA A 65 9.54 -9.41 6.47
CA ALA A 65 10.22 -10.13 5.39
C ALA A 65 11.65 -9.60 5.16
N SER A 66 11.87 -8.29 5.37
CA SER A 66 13.17 -7.65 5.15
C SER A 66 14.26 -8.09 6.14
N ASP A 67 13.87 -8.58 7.31
CA ASP A 67 14.80 -9.02 8.37
C ASP A 67 15.69 -10.19 7.94
N PHE A 68 15.25 -10.96 6.94
CA PHE A 68 15.96 -12.12 6.41
C PHE A 68 16.85 -11.79 5.21
N LEU A 69 16.88 -10.53 4.77
CA LEU A 69 17.57 -10.12 3.56
C LEU A 69 18.97 -9.59 3.85
N TYR A 70 19.93 -9.99 3.01
CA TYR A 70 21.29 -9.46 3.07
C TYR A 70 21.42 -8.27 2.12
N VAL A 71 22.05 -7.19 2.57
CA VAL A 71 22.16 -5.94 1.80
C VAL A 71 23.62 -5.53 1.67
N THR A 72 24.01 -5.14 0.45
CA THR A 72 25.28 -4.47 0.19
C THR A 72 25.04 -3.13 -0.47
N ASN A 73 25.87 -2.14 -0.11
CA ASN A 73 26.02 -0.92 -0.88
C ASN A 73 27.34 -1.03 -1.64
N SER A 74 27.28 -1.70 -2.79
CA SER A 74 28.47 -2.19 -3.49
C SER A 74 29.40 -1.11 -4.02
N ASN A 75 28.96 0.16 -4.08
CA ASN A 75 29.73 1.24 -4.73
C ASN A 75 29.89 2.52 -3.90
N GLY A 76 29.42 2.56 -2.65
CA GLY A 76 29.37 3.82 -1.87
C GLY A 76 28.50 4.90 -2.52
N VAL A 77 27.72 4.54 -3.54
CA VAL A 77 26.77 5.41 -4.20
C VAL A 77 25.60 5.59 -3.24
N LEU A 78 25.33 6.84 -2.90
CA LEU A 78 24.22 7.19 -2.02
C LEU A 78 22.92 6.63 -2.61
N ASP A 79 22.07 6.06 -1.76
CA ASP A 79 20.73 5.58 -2.11
C ASP A 79 20.62 4.36 -3.03
N GLN A 80 21.73 3.79 -3.50
CA GLN A 80 21.72 2.57 -4.31
C GLN A 80 22.18 1.36 -3.50
N TYR A 81 21.34 0.32 -3.50
CA TYR A 81 21.57 -0.90 -2.72
C TYR A 81 21.33 -2.15 -3.57
N THR A 82 22.13 -3.17 -3.31
CA THR A 82 21.92 -4.52 -3.82
C THR A 82 21.43 -5.39 -2.66
N VAL A 83 20.27 -6.00 -2.81
CA VAL A 83 19.61 -6.81 -1.78
C VAL A 83 19.51 -8.24 -2.28
N PHE A 84 19.99 -9.18 -1.48
CA PHE A 84 20.01 -10.60 -1.79
C PHE A 84 18.89 -11.30 -1.04
N ASP A 85 18.05 -11.99 -1.80
CA ASP A 85 16.81 -12.63 -1.36
C ASP A 85 16.77 -14.02 -1.98
N ASN A 86 17.15 -15.05 -1.22
CA ASN A 86 17.22 -16.47 -1.60
C ASN A 86 17.02 -16.81 -3.11
N GLY A 87 18.05 -16.57 -3.92
CA GLY A 87 18.06 -16.86 -5.37
C GLY A 87 17.67 -15.71 -6.28
N PHE A 88 17.23 -14.59 -5.72
CA PHE A 88 16.93 -13.32 -6.37
C PHE A 88 17.83 -12.21 -5.83
N THR A 89 18.24 -11.31 -6.72
CA THR A 89 19.00 -10.11 -6.36
C THR A 89 18.23 -8.89 -6.81
N ALA A 90 17.78 -8.08 -5.85
CA ALA A 90 17.09 -6.84 -6.11
C ALA A 90 18.05 -5.67 -6.12
N LYS A 91 17.93 -4.77 -7.10
CA LYS A 91 18.52 -3.44 -7.06
C LYS A 91 17.48 -2.47 -6.52
N VAL A 92 17.85 -1.68 -5.52
CA VAL A 92 16.99 -0.68 -4.90
C VAL A 92 17.62 0.70 -5.08
N ASN A 93 16.83 1.65 -5.55
CA ASN A 93 17.20 3.06 -5.58
C ASN A 93 16.21 3.83 -4.69
N LEU A 94 16.67 4.26 -3.51
CA LEU A 94 15.82 4.98 -2.56
C LEU A 94 15.45 6.38 -3.09
N LEU A 95 16.36 7.07 -3.77
CA LEU A 95 16.11 8.40 -4.32
C LEU A 95 14.98 8.37 -5.36
N GLU A 96 15.01 7.40 -6.26
CA GLU A 96 13.96 7.19 -7.27
C GLU A 96 12.72 6.48 -6.72
N ARG A 97 12.80 5.97 -5.48
CA ARG A 97 11.78 5.14 -4.84
C ARG A 97 11.42 3.91 -5.69
N SER A 98 12.45 3.27 -6.23
CA SER A 98 12.33 2.16 -7.19
C SER A 98 13.04 0.90 -6.72
N SER A 99 12.58 -0.24 -7.21
CA SER A 99 13.24 -1.52 -7.00
C SER A 99 13.07 -2.44 -8.20
N SER A 100 14.05 -3.29 -8.49
CA SER A 100 13.96 -4.23 -9.62
C SER A 100 12.92 -5.34 -9.40
N CYS A 101 12.30 -5.46 -8.22
CA CYS A 101 11.11 -6.28 -8.00
C CYS A 101 9.80 -5.58 -8.38
N TRP A 102 9.87 -4.31 -8.82
CA TRP A 102 8.77 -3.46 -9.29
C TRP A 102 7.69 -3.12 -8.27
N LYS A 103 7.63 -3.83 -7.14
CA LYS A 103 6.63 -3.63 -6.10
C LYS A 103 6.73 -2.23 -5.50
N PHE A 104 7.94 -1.70 -5.30
CA PHE A 104 8.11 -0.33 -4.82
C PHE A 104 7.60 0.71 -5.84
N ASP A 105 7.90 0.50 -7.11
CA ASP A 105 7.48 1.37 -8.21
C ASP A 105 5.97 1.36 -8.46
N LEU A 106 5.35 0.18 -8.39
CA LEU A 106 3.94 0.00 -8.73
C LEU A 106 3.01 0.29 -7.55
N VAL A 107 3.33 -0.27 -6.38
CA VAL A 107 2.51 -0.09 -5.16
C VAL A 107 2.80 1.25 -4.51
N LYS A 108 3.92 1.91 -4.85
CA LYS A 108 4.35 3.18 -4.23
C LYS A 108 4.46 3.09 -2.71
N MET A 109 4.86 1.91 -2.22
CA MET A 109 5.16 1.61 -0.83
C MET A 109 6.45 0.79 -0.79
N PRO A 110 7.34 0.98 0.19
CA PRO A 110 8.57 0.19 0.28
C PRO A 110 8.25 -1.31 0.30
N CYS A 111 8.79 -2.04 -0.67
CA CYS A 111 8.82 -3.50 -0.65
C CYS A 111 9.85 -4.00 0.38
N GLU A 112 9.86 -5.30 0.65
CA GLU A 112 10.82 -5.98 1.52
C GLU A 112 12.28 -5.63 1.18
N HIS A 113 12.66 -5.55 -0.11
CA HIS A 113 14.01 -5.14 -0.52
C HIS A 113 14.28 -3.65 -0.18
N ALA A 114 13.30 -2.77 -0.41
CA ALA A 114 13.42 -1.36 -0.05
C ALA A 114 13.46 -1.15 1.46
N MET A 115 12.72 -1.95 2.23
CA MET A 115 12.77 -1.95 3.70
C MET A 115 14.16 -2.31 4.20
N ALA A 116 14.79 -3.34 3.62
CA ALA A 116 16.15 -3.74 3.98
C ALA A 116 17.17 -2.63 3.66
N ALA A 117 17.03 -1.97 2.52
CA ALA A 117 17.88 -0.83 2.14
C ALA A 117 17.69 0.39 3.08
N LEU A 118 16.45 0.73 3.43
CA LEU A 118 16.13 1.78 4.39
C LEU A 118 16.73 1.48 5.77
N ARG A 119 16.65 0.23 6.21
CA ARG A 119 17.25 -0.24 7.47
C ARG A 119 18.77 -0.06 7.48
N VAL A 120 19.47 -0.38 6.38
CA VAL A 120 20.92 -0.11 6.28
C VAL A 120 21.22 1.39 6.31
N LYS A 121 20.38 2.22 5.68
CA LYS A 121 20.59 3.67 5.62
C LYS A 121 20.36 4.38 6.95
N TYR A 122 19.30 4.02 7.67
CA TYR A 122 18.81 4.74 8.86
C TYR A 122 18.99 3.96 10.18
N GLY A 123 19.52 2.73 10.13
CA GLY A 123 19.64 1.83 11.27
C GLY A 123 18.31 1.18 11.65
N ASP A 124 18.20 0.74 12.91
CA ASP A 124 16.99 0.10 13.47
C ASP A 124 16.19 1.01 14.42
N GLY A 125 16.55 2.28 14.48
CA GLY A 125 15.94 3.24 15.39
C GLY A 125 14.71 3.94 14.82
N VAL A 126 14.28 4.98 15.53
CA VAL A 126 13.14 5.84 15.15
C VAL A 126 13.32 6.44 13.74
N GLY A 127 14.57 6.71 13.31
CA GLY A 127 14.85 7.19 11.96
C GLY A 127 14.39 6.23 10.87
N TYR A 128 14.56 4.92 11.07
CA TYR A 128 14.09 3.91 10.14
C TYR A 128 12.56 3.83 10.11
N GLU A 129 11.91 3.80 11.27
CA GLU A 129 10.44 3.77 11.33
C GLU A 129 9.81 4.96 10.62
N ASN A 130 10.35 6.17 10.83
CA ASN A 130 9.88 7.37 10.13
C ASN A 130 10.11 7.30 8.62
N SER A 131 11.24 6.73 8.19
CA SER A 131 11.56 6.59 6.77
C SER A 131 10.56 5.70 6.03
N ILE A 132 10.01 4.66 6.68
CA ILE A 132 9.01 3.78 6.06
C ILE A 132 7.79 4.59 5.56
N TYR A 133 7.30 5.52 6.40
CA TYR A 133 6.18 6.38 6.04
C TYR A 133 6.55 7.48 5.04
N GLU A 134 7.77 8.02 5.12
CA GLU A 134 8.28 9.06 4.20
C GLU A 134 8.41 8.56 2.76
N TYR A 135 8.88 7.32 2.60
CA TYR A 135 9.06 6.68 1.30
C TYR A 135 7.77 6.04 0.77
N SER A 136 6.70 6.00 1.56
CA SER A 136 5.38 5.54 1.13
C SER A 136 4.54 6.67 0.53
N SER A 137 3.68 6.34 -0.43
CA SER A 137 2.80 7.31 -1.08
C SER A 137 1.76 7.91 -0.13
N PRO A 138 1.48 9.22 -0.22
CA PRO A 138 0.46 9.87 0.61
C PRO A 138 -0.96 9.35 0.35
N ILE A 139 -1.22 8.67 -0.78
CA ILE A 139 -2.55 8.11 -1.09
C ILE A 139 -3.03 7.08 -0.07
N TYR A 140 -2.13 6.55 0.76
CA TYR A 140 -2.44 5.60 1.81
C TYR A 140 -2.60 6.27 3.19
N LYS A 141 -2.31 7.57 3.32
CA LYS A 141 -2.50 8.30 4.58
C LYS A 141 -3.98 8.41 4.91
N VAL A 142 -4.34 8.18 6.17
CA VAL A 142 -5.72 8.36 6.66
C VAL A 142 -6.26 9.75 6.31
N ALA A 143 -5.43 10.78 6.46
CA ALA A 143 -5.78 12.17 6.17
C ALA A 143 -6.25 12.39 4.71
N SER A 144 -5.67 11.68 3.74
CA SER A 144 -6.06 11.81 2.33
C SER A 144 -7.48 11.33 2.07
N TYR A 145 -7.94 10.33 2.83
CA TYR A 145 -9.31 9.85 2.77
C TYR A 145 -10.25 10.83 3.50
N LEU A 146 -9.88 11.31 4.69
CA LEU A 146 -10.73 12.22 5.47
C LEU A 146 -10.96 13.59 4.80
N LEU A 147 -9.95 14.17 4.14
CA LEU A 147 -10.08 15.43 3.40
C LEU A 147 -11.11 15.34 2.26
N THR A 148 -11.21 14.19 1.61
CA THR A 148 -12.18 13.93 0.52
C THR A 148 -13.63 13.94 1.02
N ARG A 149 -13.86 13.74 2.33
CA ARG A 149 -15.19 13.79 2.96
C ARG A 149 -15.68 15.23 3.18
N ILE A 150 -14.78 16.17 3.49
CA ILE A 150 -15.14 17.56 3.82
C ILE A 150 -15.45 18.36 2.54
N ALA A 151 -14.76 18.09 1.44
CA ALA A 151 -14.96 18.81 0.16
C ALA A 151 -16.24 18.42 -0.60
N ARG A 152 -17.09 17.54 -0.06
CA ARG A 152 -18.36 17.08 -0.67
C ARG A 152 -19.61 17.55 0.10
N HIS A 153 -19.44 18.45 1.06
CA HIS A 153 -20.51 19.17 1.73
C HIS A 153 -20.37 20.67 1.44
#